data_AF-A0A2G8L771-F1
#
_entry.id   AF-A0A2G8L771-F1
#
_cell.length_a   1.000
_cell.length_b   1.000
_cell.length_c   1.000
_cell.angle_alpha   90.00
_cell.angle_beta   90.00
_cell.angle_gamma   90.00
#
_symmetry.space_group_name_H-M   'P 1'
#
loop_
_entity.id
_entity.type
_entity.pdbx_description
1 polymer ?
#
loop_
_entity_poly.entity_id
_entity_poly.type
_entity_poly.pdbx_seq_one_letter_code
_entity_poly.pdbx_strand_id
1 'polypeptide(L)'
;YTLFSTMSFLGFKEVVEEEDVAIIYLGHNNLLPLKLCCGKTTQTKYGALKHHDLIGKKYGTMINTHGDKGWLFILHPNPELWTVTLPHRTQILYFADISLITFELELKPGSLVAEAGTGSGSLSHAMARTLAPNGHLYTYEFHKQRADIAKEEFESHGLSSVVTLANRDVMKDGFQDDVVVDAVFLDLPSPWLVVPHAKKVLKTDGGRICSFSPCIEQAQRTCQILFDIGFCEVKTVECLLRPYDIRFTSLPEPNFGFPLQKAKADTEDGSVHGNDCNKKIEKSDLGSHEEVPPLRKKPRWNTDSVSGNSKQDKDQVPGGKYAVPSKDIIGHSGYLTFATLNESKM
;
A
#
# COMPACT_ATOMS: atom_id res chain seq x y z
N TYR A 1 7.41 28.76 -22.59
CA TYR A 1 6.99 27.87 -21.50
C TYR A 1 8.22 27.20 -20.92
N THR A 2 8.85 27.84 -19.94
CA THR A 2 9.99 27.29 -19.21
C THR A 2 9.42 26.26 -18.24
N LEU A 3 9.46 24.98 -18.62
CA LEU A 3 9.15 23.86 -17.74
C LEU A 3 10.24 23.83 -16.66
N PHE A 4 10.00 24.50 -15.54
CA PHE A 4 10.65 24.10 -14.30
C PHE A 4 10.14 22.69 -14.00
N SER A 5 10.97 21.70 -14.32
CA SER A 5 10.82 20.28 -14.00
C SER A 5 10.95 20.10 -12.49
N THR A 6 10.07 20.74 -11.71
CA THR A 6 9.92 20.45 -10.30
C THR A 6 9.28 19.07 -10.23
N MET A 7 10.06 18.10 -9.76
CA MET A 7 9.58 16.76 -9.52
C MET A 7 8.33 16.80 -8.65
N SER A 8 7.31 16.01 -9.02
CA SER A 8 6.04 16.03 -8.32
C SER A 8 5.54 14.61 -8.11
N PHE A 9 4.96 14.39 -6.94
CA PHE A 9 4.12 13.23 -6.66
C PHE A 9 2.88 13.16 -7.57
N LEU A 10 2.65 14.17 -8.43
CA LEU A 10 1.51 14.31 -9.33
C LEU A 10 1.79 13.82 -10.76
N GLY A 11 3.05 13.56 -11.11
CA GLY A 11 3.43 13.14 -12.47
C GLY A 11 4.66 12.25 -12.48
N PHE A 12 4.80 11.45 -13.53
CA PHE A 12 5.98 10.61 -13.69
C PHE A 12 7.13 11.37 -14.34
N LYS A 13 8.33 11.12 -13.81
CA LYS A 13 9.60 11.58 -14.37
C LYS A 13 10.46 10.37 -14.76
N GLU A 14 11.12 10.46 -15.91
CA GLU A 14 11.98 9.36 -16.38
C GLU A 14 13.36 9.38 -15.73
N VAL A 15 13.95 10.56 -15.61
CA VAL A 15 15.34 10.76 -15.18
C VAL A 15 15.37 11.46 -13.83
N VAL A 16 16.27 11.01 -12.97
CA VAL A 16 16.55 11.57 -11.65
C VAL A 16 17.32 12.88 -11.81
N GLU A 17 16.85 13.96 -11.21
CA GLU A 17 17.54 15.26 -11.21
C GLU A 17 17.92 15.69 -9.79
N GLU A 18 18.68 16.78 -9.69
CA GLU A 18 19.00 17.40 -8.41
C GLU A 18 17.73 17.96 -7.73
N GLU A 19 17.72 17.95 -6.40
CA GLU A 19 16.58 18.29 -5.52
C GLU A 19 15.38 17.33 -5.55
N ASP A 20 15.37 16.31 -6.42
CA ASP A 20 14.35 15.27 -6.41
C ASP A 20 14.36 14.47 -5.09
N VAL A 21 13.16 14.13 -4.58
CA VAL A 21 12.98 13.18 -3.48
C VAL A 21 12.80 11.75 -4.02
N ALA A 22 13.88 10.99 -4.11
CA ALA A 22 13.83 9.61 -4.58
C ALA A 22 13.56 8.62 -3.44
N ILE A 23 12.93 7.49 -3.74
CA ILE A 23 12.81 6.37 -2.79
C ILE A 23 13.86 5.33 -3.13
N ILE A 24 14.83 5.12 -2.24
CA ILE A 24 15.91 4.15 -2.41
C ILE A 24 15.45 2.81 -1.83
N TYR A 25 15.30 1.80 -2.69
CA TYR A 25 14.98 0.43 -2.28
C TYR A 25 16.26 -0.35 -2.02
N LEU A 26 16.45 -0.77 -0.78
CA LEU A 26 17.60 -1.51 -0.24
C LEU A 26 17.23 -2.96 0.14
N GLY A 27 16.10 -3.46 -0.36
CA GLY A 27 15.60 -4.80 -0.08
C GLY A 27 14.22 -4.80 0.59
N HIS A 28 13.76 -6.01 0.92
CA HIS A 28 12.43 -6.20 1.52
C HIS A 28 12.29 -5.40 2.83
N ASN A 29 11.23 -4.61 2.92
CA ASN A 29 10.95 -3.70 4.05
C ASN A 29 12.07 -2.71 4.38
N ASN A 30 12.98 -2.43 3.43
CA ASN A 30 14.07 -1.48 3.61
C ASN A 30 14.06 -0.47 2.48
N LEU A 31 13.35 0.62 2.71
CA LEU A 31 13.18 1.75 1.83
C LEU A 31 13.69 3.00 2.55
N LEU A 32 14.32 3.91 1.82
CA LEU A 32 14.83 5.16 2.36
C LEU A 32 14.40 6.32 1.45
N PRO A 33 13.67 7.33 1.95
CA PRO A 33 13.43 8.53 1.18
C PRO A 33 14.69 9.39 1.21
N LEU A 34 15.10 9.90 0.05
CA LEU A 34 16.32 10.65 -0.08
C LEU A 34 16.13 11.85 -0.99
N LYS A 35 16.31 13.04 -0.43
CA LYS A 35 16.46 14.27 -1.21
C LYS A 35 17.87 14.31 -1.82
N LEU A 36 17.93 14.33 -3.15
CA LEU A 36 19.18 14.30 -3.90
C LEU A 36 19.78 15.70 -3.99
N CYS A 37 21.06 15.81 -3.66
CA CYS A 37 21.81 17.06 -3.74
C CYS A 37 23.21 16.69 -4.21
N CYS A 38 23.72 17.35 -5.25
CA CYS A 38 25.06 17.07 -5.76
C CYS A 38 26.12 17.29 -4.66
N GLY A 39 27.15 16.44 -4.63
CA GLY A 39 28.21 16.48 -3.62
C GLY A 39 27.86 15.88 -2.24
N LYS A 40 26.58 15.60 -1.94
CA LYS A 40 26.20 14.89 -0.72
C LYS A 40 26.40 13.38 -0.84
N THR A 41 26.63 12.74 0.30
CA THR A 41 26.76 11.29 0.45
C THR A 41 25.89 10.82 1.60
N THR A 42 25.09 9.79 1.36
CA THR A 42 24.24 9.15 2.38
C THR A 42 24.80 7.79 2.75
N GLN A 43 24.88 7.48 4.04
CA GLN A 43 25.37 6.20 4.51
C GLN A 43 24.24 5.18 4.55
N THR A 44 24.48 4.00 3.98
CA THR A 44 23.54 2.87 4.02
C THR A 44 24.24 1.64 4.60
N LYS A 45 23.47 0.59 4.94
CA LYS A 45 24.03 -0.72 5.35
C LYS A 45 24.91 -1.38 4.28
N TYR A 46 24.78 -0.97 3.01
CA TYR A 46 25.56 -1.48 1.87
C TYR A 46 26.70 -0.54 1.46
N GLY A 47 26.97 0.50 2.24
CA GLY A 47 28.06 1.47 2.01
C GLY A 47 27.59 2.88 1.70
N ALA A 48 28.55 3.72 1.36
CA ALA A 48 28.35 5.13 1.05
C ALA A 48 27.69 5.32 -0.33
N LEU A 49 26.56 6.00 -0.34
CA LEU A 49 25.79 6.34 -1.53
C LEU A 49 26.04 7.80 -1.91
N LYS A 50 26.88 8.02 -2.92
CA LYS A 50 27.15 9.37 -3.44
C LYS A 50 25.97 9.79 -4.31
N HIS A 51 25.37 10.94 -4.02
CA HIS A 51 24.17 11.38 -4.75
C HIS A 51 24.48 11.67 -6.23
N HIS A 52 25.71 12.10 -6.52
CA HIS A 52 26.20 12.27 -7.89
C HIS A 52 26.08 10.99 -8.75
N ASP A 53 26.22 9.81 -8.15
CA ASP A 53 26.13 8.53 -8.88
C ASP A 53 24.67 8.19 -9.27
N LEU A 54 23.69 8.89 -8.67
CA LEU A 54 22.25 8.68 -8.86
C LEU A 54 21.64 9.70 -9.82
N ILE A 55 22.08 10.95 -9.75
CA ILE A 55 21.59 12.04 -10.61
C ILE A 55 21.91 11.71 -12.08
N GLY A 56 20.95 11.92 -12.97
CA GLY A 56 21.03 11.59 -14.39
C GLY A 56 20.72 10.12 -14.72
N LYS A 57 20.50 9.25 -13.74
CA LYS A 57 20.02 7.88 -13.98
C LYS A 57 18.52 7.86 -14.20
N LYS A 58 18.01 6.83 -14.88
CA LYS A 58 16.56 6.62 -14.99
C LYS A 58 16.01 6.06 -13.68
N TYR A 59 14.82 6.49 -13.29
CA TYR A 59 14.08 5.81 -12.22
C TYR A 59 13.85 4.34 -12.59
N GLY A 60 13.89 3.47 -11.58
CA GLY A 60 13.86 2.01 -11.72
C GLY A 60 15.22 1.37 -12.04
N THR A 61 16.29 2.15 -12.21
CA THR A 61 17.63 1.60 -12.46
C THR A 61 18.19 0.89 -11.22
N MET A 62 18.73 -0.31 -11.41
CA MET A 62 19.51 -1.00 -10.39
C MET A 62 20.94 -0.46 -10.37
N ILE A 63 21.45 -0.14 -9.19
CA ILE A 63 22.80 0.39 -9.00
C ILE A 63 23.54 -0.50 -8.00
N ASN A 64 24.73 -0.95 -8.37
CA ASN A 64 25.63 -1.67 -7.47
C ASN A 64 26.28 -0.68 -6.51
N THR A 65 26.33 -1.02 -5.23
CA THR A 65 27.01 -0.17 -4.25
C THR A 65 28.53 -0.33 -4.34
N HIS A 66 29.27 0.69 -3.93
CA HIS A 66 30.74 0.67 -3.98
C HIS A 66 31.30 -0.53 -3.20
N GLY A 67 32.18 -1.29 -3.87
CA GLY A 67 32.83 -2.48 -3.31
C GLY A 67 32.00 -3.76 -3.33
N ASP A 68 31.01 -3.87 -4.23
CA ASP A 68 30.17 -5.06 -4.46
C ASP A 68 29.49 -5.60 -3.18
N LYS A 69 29.21 -4.71 -2.22
CA LYS A 69 28.57 -5.07 -0.94
C LYS A 69 27.05 -5.22 -1.04
N GLY A 70 26.46 -4.83 -2.16
CA GLY A 70 25.02 -4.90 -2.39
C GLY A 70 24.57 -4.14 -3.63
N TRP A 71 23.25 -4.00 -3.75
CA TRP A 71 22.58 -3.28 -4.82
C TRP A 71 21.41 -2.47 -4.25
N LEU A 72 20.95 -1.49 -5.02
CA LEU A 72 19.76 -0.70 -4.73
C LEU A 72 18.99 -0.40 -6.00
N PHE A 73 17.71 -0.07 -5.86
CA PHE A 73 16.92 0.59 -6.92
C PHE A 73 16.60 2.02 -6.52
N ILE A 74 16.66 2.94 -7.47
CA ILE A 74 16.12 4.29 -7.30
C ILE A 74 14.69 4.28 -7.81
N LEU A 75 13.70 4.37 -6.93
CA LEU A 75 12.29 4.38 -7.29
C LEU A 75 11.75 5.81 -7.36
N HIS A 76 10.91 6.06 -8.36
CA HIS A 76 10.12 7.29 -8.42
C HIS A 76 9.17 7.27 -7.22
N PRO A 77 9.04 8.36 -6.45
CA PRO A 77 8.14 8.34 -5.32
C PRO A 77 6.69 8.28 -5.79
N ASN A 78 5.87 7.73 -4.91
CA ASN A 78 4.43 7.82 -4.97
C ASN A 78 3.90 7.82 -3.52
N PRO A 79 2.63 8.17 -3.30
CA PRO A 79 2.05 8.19 -1.96
C PRO A 79 2.21 6.89 -1.18
N GLU A 80 2.12 5.72 -1.81
CA GLU A 80 2.26 4.42 -1.13
C GLU A 80 3.68 4.20 -0.60
N LEU A 81 4.69 4.47 -1.43
CA LEU A 81 6.10 4.37 -1.05
C LEU A 81 6.46 5.44 0.00
N TRP A 82 5.89 6.65 -0.13
CA TRP A 82 6.07 7.70 0.87
C TRP A 82 5.43 7.33 2.21
N THR A 83 4.23 6.77 2.20
CA THR A 83 3.52 6.30 3.42
C THR A 83 4.38 5.37 4.26
N VAL A 84 5.12 4.46 3.62
CA VAL A 84 5.98 3.49 4.33
C VAL A 84 7.39 4.02 4.66
N THR A 85 7.76 5.21 4.18
CA THR A 85 9.11 5.78 4.35
C THR A 85 9.14 7.13 5.08
N LEU A 86 8.01 7.83 5.17
CA LEU A 86 7.96 9.19 5.68
C LEU A 86 8.47 9.27 7.13
N PRO A 87 9.04 10.41 7.54
CA PRO A 87 9.40 10.63 8.93
C PRO A 87 8.15 10.74 9.80
N HIS A 88 7.90 9.74 10.66
CA HIS A 88 6.75 9.73 11.54
C HIS A 88 6.82 10.86 12.58
N ARG A 89 5.83 11.76 12.54
CA ARG A 89 5.60 12.81 13.55
C ARG A 89 4.36 12.51 14.40
N THR A 90 3.48 11.70 13.86
CA THR A 90 2.21 11.25 14.43
C THR A 90 1.97 9.80 14.04
N GLN A 91 0.94 9.18 14.63
CA GLN A 91 0.32 8.03 13.99
C GLN A 91 -0.17 8.44 12.59
N ILE A 92 -0.12 7.51 11.64
CA ILE A 92 -0.54 7.74 10.26
C ILE A 92 -1.54 6.68 9.81
N LEU A 93 -2.32 7.02 8.79
CA LEU A 93 -3.06 6.06 7.99
C LEU A 93 -2.14 5.35 7.00
N TYR A 94 -2.42 4.08 6.75
CA TYR A 94 -1.74 3.25 5.77
C TYR A 94 -2.63 2.94 4.57
N PHE A 95 -2.06 2.33 3.53
CA PHE A 95 -2.70 2.18 2.22
C PHE A 95 -4.10 1.54 2.28
N ALA A 96 -4.36 0.59 3.19
CA ALA A 96 -5.65 -0.07 3.30
C ALA A 96 -6.76 0.94 3.65
N ASP A 97 -6.61 1.67 4.76
CA ASP A 97 -7.56 2.70 5.18
C ASP A 97 -7.60 3.86 4.19
N ILE A 98 -6.43 4.32 3.71
CA ILE A 98 -6.36 5.40 2.71
C ILE A 98 -7.15 5.03 1.44
N SER A 99 -7.03 3.79 0.96
CA SER A 99 -7.75 3.34 -0.23
C SER A 99 -9.26 3.32 0.00
N LEU A 100 -9.70 2.87 1.18
CA LEU A 100 -11.11 2.83 1.55
C LEU A 100 -11.68 4.23 1.71
N ILE A 101 -10.95 5.14 2.37
CA ILE A 101 -11.31 6.55 2.52
C ILE A 101 -11.44 7.22 1.15
N THR A 102 -10.45 7.03 0.28
CA THR A 102 -10.45 7.62 -1.07
C THR A 102 -11.67 7.17 -1.87
N PHE A 103 -12.01 5.89 -1.78
CA PHE A 103 -13.17 5.30 -2.46
C PHE A 103 -14.50 5.79 -1.86
N GLU A 104 -14.68 5.69 -0.55
CA GLU A 104 -15.92 6.02 0.15
C GLU A 104 -16.19 7.53 0.29
N LEU A 105 -15.17 8.38 0.15
CA LEU A 105 -15.35 9.82 -0.03
C LEU A 105 -15.56 10.23 -1.49
N GLU A 106 -15.57 9.27 -2.42
CA GLU A 106 -15.82 9.50 -3.85
C GLU A 106 -14.82 10.47 -4.48
N LEU A 107 -13.58 10.44 -3.99
CA LEU A 107 -12.53 11.35 -4.43
C LEU A 107 -12.12 11.05 -5.87
N LYS A 108 -12.00 12.11 -6.66
CA LYS A 108 -11.63 12.05 -8.07
C LYS A 108 -10.89 13.32 -8.48
N PRO A 109 -10.25 13.35 -9.67
CA PRO A 109 -9.69 14.57 -10.22
C PRO A 109 -10.72 15.70 -10.24
N GLY A 110 -10.38 16.86 -9.68
CA GLY A 110 -11.30 18.00 -9.56
C GLY A 110 -12.03 18.10 -8.21
N SER A 111 -12.01 17.07 -7.36
CA SER A 111 -12.62 17.14 -6.04
C SER A 111 -11.91 18.17 -5.15
N LEU A 112 -12.69 18.94 -4.39
CA LEU A 112 -12.23 19.83 -3.34
C LEU A 112 -12.43 19.14 -1.99
N VAL A 113 -11.39 19.08 -1.16
CA VAL A 113 -11.41 18.30 0.09
C VAL A 113 -10.87 19.13 1.24
N ALA A 114 -11.50 19.03 2.42
CA ALA A 114 -10.93 19.51 3.67
C ALA A 114 -10.43 18.33 4.52
N GLU A 115 -9.23 18.43 5.07
CA GLU A 115 -8.60 17.42 5.94
C GLU A 115 -8.18 18.04 7.27
N ALA A 116 -8.57 17.44 8.39
CA ALA A 116 -8.02 17.82 9.70
C ALA A 116 -7.86 16.57 10.58
N GLY A 117 -6.72 16.25 11.18
CA GLY A 117 -5.42 16.92 11.14
C GLY A 117 -4.49 16.48 10.01
N THR A 118 -3.58 17.36 9.57
CA THR A 118 -2.55 17.02 8.58
C THR A 118 -1.58 15.92 9.09
N GLY A 119 -1.22 15.96 10.37
CA GLY A 119 -0.34 14.98 10.99
C GLY A 119 1.02 14.85 10.29
N SER A 120 1.34 13.65 9.82
CA SER A 120 2.57 13.39 9.06
C SER A 120 2.39 13.42 7.53
N GLY A 121 1.22 13.82 7.03
CA GLY A 121 0.98 14.03 5.60
C GLY A 121 0.77 12.76 4.76
N SER A 122 0.65 11.58 5.37
CA SER A 122 0.44 10.31 4.66
C SER A 122 -0.81 10.35 3.75
N LEU A 123 -1.97 10.66 4.35
CA LEU A 123 -3.23 10.80 3.62
C LEU A 123 -3.20 11.99 2.67
N SER A 124 -2.62 13.12 3.08
CA SER A 124 -2.51 14.33 2.27
C SER A 124 -1.82 14.07 0.92
N HIS A 125 -0.74 13.27 0.89
CA HIS A 125 -0.08 12.90 -0.37
C HIS A 125 -0.98 12.04 -1.28
N ALA A 126 -1.71 11.08 -0.70
CA ALA A 126 -2.62 10.22 -1.45
C ALA A 126 -3.82 10.99 -2.01
N MET A 127 -4.37 11.91 -1.22
CA MET A 127 -5.40 12.85 -1.65
C MET A 127 -4.87 13.75 -2.75
N ALA A 128 -3.75 14.45 -2.54
CA ALA A 128 -3.17 15.36 -3.54
C ALA A 128 -3.03 14.71 -4.92
N ARG A 129 -2.53 13.47 -5.00
CA ARG A 129 -2.48 12.68 -6.24
C ARG A 129 -3.87 12.46 -6.86
N THR A 130 -4.85 12.11 -6.03
CA THR A 130 -6.22 11.77 -6.49
C THR A 130 -6.99 13.01 -6.96
N LEU A 131 -6.79 14.15 -6.30
CA LEU A 131 -7.50 15.40 -6.59
C LEU A 131 -6.92 16.14 -7.80
N ALA A 132 -5.62 16.00 -8.06
CA ALA A 132 -4.94 16.61 -9.19
C ALA A 132 -5.56 16.21 -10.55
N PRO A 133 -5.45 17.06 -11.60
CA PRO A 133 -4.79 18.37 -11.59
C PRO A 133 -5.70 19.54 -11.20
N ASN A 134 -7.01 19.34 -11.15
CA ASN A 134 -8.00 20.42 -11.05
C ASN A 134 -8.72 20.48 -9.70
N GLY A 135 -8.41 19.56 -8.78
CA GLY A 135 -8.93 19.53 -7.42
C GLY A 135 -7.96 20.16 -6.44
N HIS A 136 -8.37 20.28 -5.19
CA HIS A 136 -7.58 20.96 -4.16
C HIS A 136 -7.83 20.39 -2.77
N LEU A 137 -6.76 20.24 -2.00
CA LEU A 137 -6.79 19.83 -0.60
C LEU A 137 -6.55 21.03 0.31
N TYR A 138 -7.51 21.34 1.16
CA TYR A 138 -7.38 22.26 2.28
C TYR A 138 -7.09 21.44 3.54
N THR A 139 -5.85 21.45 4.02
CA THR A 139 -5.45 20.66 5.20
C THR A 139 -5.14 21.56 6.40
N TYR A 140 -5.49 21.10 7.59
CA TYR A 140 -5.43 21.88 8.82
C TYR A 140 -4.62 21.17 9.90
N GLU A 141 -3.67 21.88 10.51
CA GLU A 141 -2.88 21.36 11.63
C GLU A 141 -2.77 22.41 12.72
N PHE A 142 -3.24 22.10 13.93
CA PHE A 142 -3.25 23.07 15.03
C PHE A 142 -1.84 23.28 15.60
N HIS A 143 -0.97 22.27 15.56
CA HIS A 143 0.36 22.33 16.13
C HIS A 143 1.35 22.99 15.17
N LYS A 144 1.73 24.24 15.46
CA LYS A 144 2.54 25.09 14.58
C LYS A 144 3.80 24.41 14.02
N GLN A 145 4.58 23.73 14.86
CA GLN A 145 5.80 23.06 14.38
C GLN A 145 5.51 21.96 13.36
N ARG A 146 4.41 21.22 13.51
CA ARG A 146 4.03 20.18 12.54
C ARG A 146 3.52 20.80 11.24
N ALA A 147 2.74 21.87 11.36
CA ALA A 147 2.26 22.65 10.23
C ALA A 147 3.41 23.21 9.38
N ASP A 148 4.42 23.81 10.03
CA ASP A 148 5.58 24.38 9.35
C ASP A 148 6.37 23.27 8.59
N ILE A 149 6.66 22.13 9.25
CA ILE A 149 7.36 21.00 8.62
C ILE A 149 6.55 20.42 7.44
N ALA A 150 5.25 20.19 7.62
CA ALA A 150 4.41 19.63 6.56
C ALA A 150 4.29 20.59 5.36
N LYS A 151 4.26 21.90 5.60
CA LYS A 151 4.25 22.91 4.54
C LYS A 151 5.54 22.87 3.70
N GLU A 152 6.70 22.82 4.35
CA GLU A 152 8.00 22.66 3.68
C GLU A 152 8.06 21.34 2.89
N GLU A 153 7.53 20.26 3.46
CA GLU A 153 7.45 18.95 2.81
C GLU A 153 6.61 19.02 1.52
N PHE A 154 5.39 19.57 1.58
CA PHE A 154 4.53 19.74 0.41
C PHE A 154 5.13 20.63 -0.67
N GLU A 155 5.83 21.70 -0.28
CA GLU A 155 6.56 22.55 -1.22
C GLU A 155 7.70 21.79 -1.90
N SER A 156 8.52 21.10 -1.12
CA SER A 156 9.65 20.31 -1.64
C SER A 156 9.22 19.13 -2.52
N HIS A 157 7.99 18.64 -2.35
CA HIS A 157 7.41 17.54 -3.12
C HIS A 157 6.58 17.99 -4.32
N GLY A 158 6.55 19.30 -4.60
CA GLY A 158 5.81 19.86 -5.74
C GLY A 158 4.29 19.75 -5.60
N LEU A 159 3.77 19.74 -4.37
CA LEU A 159 2.34 19.59 -4.06
C LEU A 159 1.63 20.93 -3.79
N SER A 160 2.35 22.04 -3.71
CA SER A 160 1.78 23.36 -3.39
C SER A 160 0.69 23.84 -4.35
N SER A 161 0.64 23.31 -5.57
CA SER A 161 -0.42 23.64 -6.54
C SER A 161 -1.77 23.02 -6.21
N VAL A 162 -1.80 21.93 -5.43
CA VAL A 162 -3.02 21.17 -5.10
C VAL A 162 -3.26 21.04 -3.60
N VAL A 163 -2.33 21.51 -2.75
CA VAL A 163 -2.45 21.47 -1.29
C VAL A 163 -2.25 22.85 -0.70
N THR A 164 -3.17 23.26 0.17
CA THR A 164 -3.04 24.44 1.03
C THR A 164 -3.13 24.01 2.48
N LEU A 165 -2.06 24.26 3.23
CA LEU A 165 -2.01 24.00 4.67
C LEU A 165 -2.31 25.28 5.46
N ALA A 166 -3.20 25.17 6.44
CA ALA A 166 -3.46 26.21 7.42
C ALA A 166 -3.10 25.74 8.84
N ASN A 167 -2.31 26.55 9.57
CA ASN A 167 -2.10 26.33 10.99
C ASN A 167 -3.33 26.82 11.77
N ARG A 168 -4.24 25.92 12.15
CA ARG A 168 -5.55 26.28 12.71
C ARG A 168 -6.10 25.20 13.63
N ASP A 169 -6.78 25.62 14.69
CA ASP A 169 -7.53 24.75 15.58
C ASP A 169 -8.99 24.65 15.10
N VAL A 170 -9.27 23.68 14.22
CA VAL A 170 -10.62 23.49 13.66
C VAL A 170 -11.67 23.10 14.70
N MET A 171 -11.27 22.64 15.89
CA MET A 171 -12.20 22.34 16.99
C MET A 171 -12.74 23.61 17.66
N LYS A 172 -11.99 24.71 17.60
CA LYS A 172 -12.41 26.01 18.17
C LYS A 172 -12.90 26.97 17.10
N ASP A 173 -12.11 27.10 16.04
CA ASP A 173 -12.28 28.16 15.05
C ASP A 173 -13.02 27.66 13.79
N GLY A 174 -13.26 26.36 13.68
CA GLY A 174 -13.78 25.74 12.46
C GLY A 174 -12.80 25.81 11.29
N PHE A 175 -13.33 25.59 10.09
CA PHE A 175 -12.61 25.69 8.82
C PHE A 175 -12.56 27.16 8.32
N GLN A 176 -11.89 27.43 7.20
CA GLN A 176 -11.99 28.76 6.55
C GLN A 176 -13.42 29.01 6.05
N ASP A 177 -13.93 30.24 6.20
CA ASP A 177 -15.28 30.61 5.78
C ASP A 177 -15.45 30.66 4.25
N ASP A 178 -14.37 30.87 3.50
CA ASP A 178 -14.34 30.92 2.03
C ASP A 178 -14.09 29.54 1.38
N VAL A 179 -13.93 28.49 2.19
CA VAL A 179 -13.71 27.13 1.70
C VAL A 179 -15.03 26.40 1.54
N VAL A 180 -15.28 25.91 0.33
CA VAL A 180 -16.41 25.05 -0.01
C VAL A 180 -15.89 23.77 -0.67
N VAL A 181 -16.21 22.61 -0.09
CA VAL A 181 -15.60 21.32 -0.44
C VAL A 181 -16.63 20.23 -0.73
N ASP A 182 -16.24 19.26 -1.57
CA ASP A 182 -17.01 18.04 -1.87
C ASP A 182 -16.96 17.02 -0.72
N ALA A 183 -15.82 16.97 -0.03
CA ALA A 183 -15.59 16.00 1.04
C ALA A 183 -14.81 16.58 2.22
N VAL A 184 -15.05 16.03 3.41
CA VAL A 184 -14.30 16.32 4.64
C VAL A 184 -13.75 15.03 5.24
N PHE A 185 -12.48 15.03 5.63
CA PHE A 185 -11.86 13.97 6.41
C PHE A 185 -11.40 14.48 7.77
N LEU A 186 -11.75 13.74 8.83
CA LEU A 186 -11.45 14.09 10.23
C LEU A 186 -10.64 12.98 10.94
N ASP A 187 -9.35 13.22 11.17
CA ASP A 187 -8.48 12.49 12.10
C ASP A 187 -8.10 13.41 13.26
N LEU A 188 -8.97 13.42 14.29
CA LEU A 188 -8.89 14.29 15.45
C LEU A 188 -9.26 13.51 16.71
N PRO A 189 -8.84 13.98 17.91
CA PRO A 189 -9.22 13.31 19.17
C PRO A 189 -10.71 13.46 19.51
N SER A 190 -11.39 14.48 18.99
CA SER A 190 -12.80 14.78 19.27
C SER A 190 -13.55 15.26 18.02
N PRO A 191 -13.68 14.40 16.99
CA PRO A 191 -14.22 14.79 15.69
C PRO A 191 -15.70 15.21 15.78
N TRP A 192 -16.46 14.69 16.74
CA TRP A 192 -17.85 15.10 16.97
C TRP A 192 -18.04 16.60 17.26
N LEU A 193 -17.01 17.28 17.79
CA LEU A 193 -17.04 18.74 17.99
C LEU A 193 -16.86 19.51 16.67
N VAL A 194 -16.24 18.88 15.66
CA VAL A 194 -15.91 19.49 14.36
C VAL A 194 -16.97 19.20 13.32
N VAL A 195 -17.76 18.13 13.47
CA VAL A 195 -18.86 17.78 12.55
C VAL A 195 -19.80 18.96 12.23
N PRO A 196 -20.23 19.80 13.21
CA PRO A 196 -21.00 21.00 12.91
C PRO A 196 -20.26 22.04 12.05
N HIS A 197 -18.94 22.17 12.20
CA HIS A 197 -18.11 23.04 11.36
C HIS A 197 -17.91 22.45 9.97
N ALA A 198 -17.74 21.12 9.86
CA ALA A 198 -17.63 20.41 8.59
C ALA A 198 -18.89 20.59 7.73
N LYS A 199 -20.08 20.53 8.34
CA LYS A 199 -21.35 20.78 7.63
C LYS A 199 -21.40 22.15 6.94
N LYS A 200 -20.75 23.18 7.51
CA LYS A 200 -20.77 24.55 6.96
C LYS A 200 -19.92 24.73 5.71
N VAL A 201 -18.84 23.94 5.57
CA VAL A 201 -17.92 24.03 4.43
C VAL A 201 -18.21 22.98 3.36
N LEU A 202 -19.04 21.97 3.64
CA LEU A 202 -19.53 21.07 2.60
C LEU A 202 -20.45 21.83 1.64
N LYS A 203 -20.39 21.48 0.36
CA LYS A 203 -21.28 22.06 -0.66
C LYS A 203 -22.77 21.86 -0.30
N THR A 204 -23.59 22.79 -0.78
CA THR A 204 -25.02 22.82 -0.48
C THR A 204 -25.85 21.77 -1.20
N ASP A 205 -25.40 21.36 -2.38
CA ASP A 205 -26.00 20.29 -3.19
C ASP A 205 -25.61 18.88 -2.70
N GLY A 206 -24.68 18.80 -1.74
CA GLY A 206 -24.35 17.59 -1.00
C GLY A 206 -22.85 17.41 -0.80
N GLY A 207 -22.49 16.38 -0.03
CA GLY A 207 -21.08 16.06 0.18
C GLY A 207 -20.84 14.88 1.12
N ARG A 208 -19.58 14.43 1.19
CA ARG A 208 -19.18 13.25 1.95
C ARG A 208 -18.33 13.62 3.15
N ILE A 209 -18.52 12.94 4.27
CA ILE A 209 -17.65 13.08 5.43
C ILE A 209 -17.15 11.71 5.86
N CYS A 210 -15.89 11.67 6.30
CA CYS A 210 -15.28 10.52 6.94
C CYS A 210 -14.57 10.98 8.21
N SER A 211 -14.75 10.26 9.30
CA SER A 211 -13.96 10.42 10.50
C SER A 211 -13.23 9.13 10.84
N PHE A 212 -11.94 9.25 11.15
CA PHE A 212 -11.15 8.19 11.75
C PHE A 212 -11.20 8.31 13.28
N SER A 213 -11.35 7.18 13.98
CA SER A 213 -11.34 7.13 15.44
C SER A 213 -10.78 5.80 15.94
N PRO A 214 -9.73 5.78 16.78
CA PRO A 214 -9.17 4.53 17.30
C PRO A 214 -10.10 3.84 18.31
N CYS A 215 -10.91 4.59 19.05
CA CYS A 215 -11.81 4.03 20.07
C CYS A 215 -13.27 4.03 19.58
N ILE A 216 -14.01 2.98 19.89
CA ILE A 216 -15.40 2.83 19.44
C ILE A 216 -16.32 3.90 20.04
N GLU A 217 -16.03 4.38 21.25
CA GLU A 217 -16.79 5.42 21.94
C GLU A 217 -16.65 6.78 21.23
N GLN A 218 -15.51 7.03 20.57
CA GLN A 218 -15.33 8.20 19.74
C GLN A 218 -16.21 8.11 18.48
N ALA A 219 -16.21 6.95 17.81
CA ALA A 219 -17.07 6.69 16.66
C ALA A 219 -18.57 6.79 17.02
N GLN A 220 -18.98 6.29 18.18
CA GLN A 220 -20.36 6.40 18.69
C GLN A 220 -20.79 7.87 18.83
N ARG A 221 -19.96 8.72 19.45
CA ARG A 221 -20.25 10.16 19.59
C ARG A 221 -20.33 10.85 18.24
N THR A 222 -19.44 10.50 17.30
CA THR A 222 -19.45 11.04 15.94
C THR A 222 -20.70 10.63 15.18
N CYS A 223 -21.11 9.37 15.25
CA CYS A 223 -22.36 8.90 14.64
C CYS A 223 -23.57 9.68 15.18
N GLN A 224 -23.64 9.86 16.50
CA GLN A 224 -24.75 10.58 17.14
C GLN A 224 -24.89 11.99 16.58
N ILE A 225 -23.81 12.78 16.58
CA ILE A 225 -23.89 14.17 16.08
C ILE A 225 -24.16 14.23 14.58
N LEU A 226 -23.64 13.30 13.79
CA LEU A 226 -23.92 13.21 12.35
C LEU A 226 -25.44 13.04 12.11
N PHE A 227 -26.08 12.11 12.84
CA PHE A 227 -27.53 11.94 12.77
C PHE A 227 -28.28 13.20 13.23
N ASP A 228 -27.89 13.77 14.37
CA ASP A 228 -28.59 14.91 14.98
C ASP A 228 -28.61 16.14 14.08
N ILE A 229 -27.55 16.36 13.29
CA ILE A 229 -27.46 17.52 12.39
C ILE A 229 -27.82 17.20 10.93
N GLY A 230 -28.44 16.05 10.67
CA GLY A 230 -29.10 15.75 9.41
C GLY A 230 -28.25 15.05 8.35
N PHE A 231 -27.06 14.54 8.70
CA PHE A 231 -26.37 13.61 7.79
C PHE A 231 -27.16 12.30 7.65
N CYS A 232 -27.04 11.68 6.50
CA CYS A 232 -27.65 10.40 6.15
C CYS A 232 -26.57 9.36 5.86
N GLU A 233 -26.98 8.10 5.66
CA GLU A 233 -26.07 7.00 5.28
C GLU A 233 -24.88 6.81 6.24
N VAL A 234 -25.09 7.07 7.53
CA VAL A 234 -24.05 6.93 8.55
C VAL A 234 -23.63 5.46 8.63
N LYS A 235 -22.37 5.19 8.30
CA LYS A 235 -21.80 3.84 8.21
C LYS A 235 -20.44 3.82 8.88
N THR A 236 -20.24 2.93 9.84
CA THR A 236 -18.94 2.72 10.48
C THR A 236 -18.36 1.37 10.06
N VAL A 237 -17.09 1.37 9.65
CA VAL A 237 -16.36 0.18 9.21
C VAL A 237 -14.95 0.14 9.80
N GLU A 238 -14.36 -1.05 9.82
CA GLU A 238 -12.94 -1.28 10.14
C GLU A 238 -12.33 -2.09 8.98
N CYS A 239 -11.11 -1.73 8.56
CA CYS A 239 -10.38 -2.45 7.52
C CYS A 239 -9.21 -3.24 8.12
N LEU A 240 -9.27 -4.57 8.11
CA LEU A 240 -8.22 -5.44 8.63
C LEU A 240 -7.38 -6.04 7.51
N LEU A 241 -6.18 -5.50 7.31
CA LEU A 241 -5.22 -6.01 6.33
C LEU A 241 -4.49 -7.26 6.85
N ARG A 242 -4.46 -8.33 6.04
CA ARG A 242 -3.70 -9.55 6.33
C ARG A 242 -2.79 -9.96 5.15
N PRO A 243 -1.50 -9.58 5.15
CA PRO A 243 -0.55 -10.02 4.14
C PRO A 243 -0.16 -11.49 4.32
N TYR A 244 0.18 -12.18 3.23
CA TYR A 244 0.63 -13.57 3.23
C TYR A 244 1.95 -13.71 2.48
N ASP A 245 2.91 -14.39 3.11
CA ASP A 245 4.14 -14.83 2.47
C ASP A 245 3.93 -16.18 1.81
N ILE A 246 4.36 -16.32 0.56
CA ILE A 246 4.36 -17.61 -0.13
C ILE A 246 5.69 -18.30 0.14
N ARG A 247 5.68 -19.36 0.96
CA ARG A 247 6.88 -20.08 1.42
C ARG A 247 6.82 -21.55 1.03
N PHE A 248 7.97 -22.14 0.76
CA PHE A 248 8.07 -23.59 0.65
C PHE A 248 8.22 -24.19 2.05
N THR A 249 7.45 -25.22 2.36
CA THR A 249 7.53 -25.95 3.63
C THR A 249 7.38 -27.44 3.39
N SER A 250 8.21 -28.24 4.05
CA SER A 250 7.96 -29.67 4.23
C SER A 250 7.28 -29.89 5.57
N LEU A 251 6.29 -30.77 5.59
CA LEU A 251 5.68 -31.21 6.83
C LEU A 251 6.52 -32.37 7.36
N PRO A 252 6.95 -32.33 8.63
CA PRO A 252 7.65 -33.47 9.21
C PRO A 252 6.72 -34.68 9.20
N GLU A 253 7.26 -35.85 8.86
CA GLU A 253 6.49 -37.07 9.02
C GLU A 253 6.16 -37.27 10.51
N PRO A 254 4.89 -37.54 10.86
CA PRO A 254 4.53 -37.82 12.23
C PRO A 254 5.24 -39.10 12.70
N ASN A 255 6.15 -38.96 13.67
CA ASN A 255 6.80 -40.09 14.30
C ASN A 255 5.87 -40.68 15.38
N PHE A 256 5.21 -41.79 15.05
CA PHE A 256 4.31 -42.49 15.96
C PHE A 256 5.01 -43.45 16.95
N GLY A 257 6.36 -43.47 16.99
CA GLY A 257 7.13 -44.28 17.95
C GLY A 257 7.22 -45.77 17.61
N PHE A 258 6.72 -46.19 16.45
CA PHE A 258 6.85 -47.57 15.97
C PHE A 258 7.96 -47.68 14.93
N PRO A 259 8.85 -48.69 15.01
CA PRO A 259 9.78 -48.96 13.93
C PRO A 259 8.99 -49.26 12.66
N LEU A 260 9.19 -48.48 11.59
CA LEU A 260 8.73 -48.86 10.26
C LEU A 260 9.39 -50.20 9.92
N GLN A 261 8.64 -51.30 10.00
CA GLN A 261 9.09 -52.56 9.41
C GLN A 261 9.24 -52.30 7.91
N LYS A 262 10.49 -52.23 7.44
CA LYS A 262 10.77 -52.26 6.01
C LYS A 262 10.13 -53.53 5.47
N ALA A 263 9.04 -53.39 4.72
CA ALA A 263 8.54 -54.47 3.89
C ALA A 263 9.69 -54.89 2.97
N LYS A 264 10.30 -56.03 3.26
CA LYS A 264 11.17 -56.70 2.29
C LYS A 264 10.24 -57.12 1.16
N ALA A 265 10.49 -56.60 -0.04
CA ALA A 265 9.95 -57.20 -1.24
C ALA A 265 10.67 -58.54 -1.41
N ASP A 266 10.12 -59.60 -0.80
CA ASP A 266 10.57 -60.95 -1.02
C ASP A 266 10.08 -61.37 -2.42
N THR A 267 11.01 -61.32 -3.38
CA THR A 267 10.93 -62.09 -4.62
C THR A 267 11.07 -63.57 -4.27
N GLU A 268 9.95 -64.29 -4.22
CA GLU A 268 9.96 -65.75 -4.39
C GLU A 268 8.88 -66.16 -5.40
N ASP A 269 9.37 -66.76 -6.49
CA ASP A 269 8.61 -67.53 -7.46
C ASP A 269 7.87 -68.68 -6.77
N GLY A 270 6.55 -68.73 -6.94
CA GLY A 270 5.70 -69.79 -6.40
C GLY A 270 4.34 -69.82 -7.10
N SER A 271 4.26 -70.58 -8.18
CA SER A 271 3.06 -70.79 -8.99
C SER A 271 1.89 -71.45 -8.22
N VAL A 272 0.70 -70.85 -8.23
CA VAL A 272 -0.60 -71.57 -8.27
C VAL A 272 -1.64 -70.73 -9.04
N HIS A 273 -2.35 -71.41 -9.96
CA HIS A 273 -3.36 -70.96 -10.92
C HIS A 273 -4.59 -70.23 -10.35
N GLY A 274 -5.23 -69.37 -11.18
CA GLY A 274 -6.68 -69.16 -11.12
C GLY A 274 -7.27 -67.91 -11.80
N ASN A 275 -7.50 -68.00 -13.11
CA ASN A 275 -8.52 -67.30 -13.94
C ASN A 275 -8.48 -65.78 -14.16
N ASP A 276 -7.85 -65.42 -15.28
CA ASP A 276 -8.45 -64.84 -16.50
C ASP A 276 -9.73 -63.99 -16.36
N CYS A 277 -9.61 -62.69 -16.66
CA CYS A 277 -10.60 -61.89 -17.41
C CYS A 277 -10.02 -60.50 -17.71
N ASN A 278 -9.31 -60.34 -18.83
CA ASN A 278 -9.04 -59.03 -19.41
C ASN A 278 -9.35 -59.08 -20.92
N LYS A 279 -10.57 -58.69 -21.31
CA LYS A 279 -10.92 -58.44 -22.71
C LYS A 279 -10.75 -56.96 -23.02
N LYS A 280 -9.89 -56.73 -24.02
CA LYS A 280 -9.69 -55.51 -24.80
C LYS A 280 -11.01 -54.82 -25.18
N ILE A 281 -11.01 -53.49 -25.17
CA ILE A 281 -11.88 -52.69 -26.05
C ILE A 281 -11.00 -51.72 -26.83
N GLU A 282 -11.17 -51.78 -28.15
CA GLU A 282 -10.43 -51.10 -29.19
C GLU A 282 -10.88 -49.65 -29.40
N LYS A 283 -10.00 -48.88 -30.06
CA LYS A 283 -10.22 -47.51 -30.55
C LYS A 283 -11.26 -47.47 -31.68
N SER A 284 -11.95 -46.34 -31.81
CA SER A 284 -12.56 -45.91 -33.08
C SER A 284 -12.33 -44.41 -33.30
N ASP A 285 -12.06 -44.08 -34.57
CA ASP A 285 -11.69 -42.77 -35.13
C ASP A 285 -12.92 -41.95 -35.57
N LEU A 286 -12.79 -40.60 -35.58
CA LEU A 286 -12.95 -39.69 -36.74
C LEU A 286 -13.32 -38.25 -36.32
N GLY A 287 -12.59 -37.26 -36.85
CA GLY A 287 -13.00 -35.84 -36.87
C GLY A 287 -11.83 -34.85 -37.03
N SER A 288 -11.89 -34.01 -38.06
CA SER A 288 -10.79 -33.29 -38.72
C SER A 288 -10.65 -31.77 -38.41
N HIS A 289 -9.42 -31.26 -38.61
CA HIS A 289 -8.98 -29.87 -38.91
C HIS A 289 -9.14 -28.74 -37.87
N GLU A 290 -8.00 -28.22 -37.36
CA GLU A 290 -7.41 -26.91 -37.73
C GLU A 290 -6.03 -26.71 -37.06
N GLU A 291 -5.03 -26.26 -37.82
CA GLU A 291 -3.69 -25.91 -37.33
C GLU A 291 -3.71 -24.58 -36.58
N VAL A 292 -3.40 -24.61 -35.28
CA VAL A 292 -3.15 -23.41 -34.48
C VAL A 292 -1.65 -23.12 -34.48
N PRO A 293 -1.18 -21.91 -34.86
CA PRO A 293 0.24 -21.58 -34.90
C PRO A 293 0.85 -21.60 -33.48
N PRO A 294 2.14 -21.93 -33.33
CA PRO A 294 2.74 -22.09 -32.00
C PRO A 294 2.75 -20.76 -31.23
N LEU A 295 2.10 -20.78 -30.07
CA LEU A 295 2.18 -19.75 -29.04
C LEU A 295 3.66 -19.49 -28.70
N ARG A 296 4.07 -18.22 -28.79
CA ARG A 296 5.37 -17.72 -28.33
C ARG A 296 5.67 -18.30 -26.93
N LYS A 297 6.87 -18.87 -26.77
CA LYS A 297 7.36 -19.45 -25.51
C LYS A 297 7.08 -18.49 -24.34
N LYS A 298 6.24 -18.91 -23.40
CA LYS A 298 6.13 -18.26 -22.08
C LYS A 298 7.52 -18.24 -21.45
N PRO A 299 7.90 -17.18 -20.72
CA PRO A 299 9.18 -17.14 -20.03
C PRO A 299 9.24 -18.33 -19.09
N ARG A 300 10.20 -19.21 -19.35
CA ARG A 300 10.49 -20.38 -18.53
C ARG A 300 10.98 -19.84 -17.20
N TRP A 301 10.11 -19.81 -16.19
CA TRP A 301 10.55 -19.53 -14.82
C TRP A 301 11.54 -20.61 -14.45
N ASN A 302 12.75 -20.17 -14.12
CA ASN A 302 13.91 -21.02 -13.93
C ASN A 302 13.63 -21.96 -12.75
N THR A 303 13.30 -23.21 -13.03
CA THR A 303 13.32 -24.32 -12.06
C THR A 303 14.73 -24.89 -12.02
N ASP A 304 15.72 -24.02 -11.76
CA ASP A 304 17.09 -24.50 -11.57
C ASP A 304 17.25 -24.90 -10.11
N SER A 305 17.14 -26.21 -9.92
CA SER A 305 18.13 -27.03 -9.23
C SER A 305 18.77 -26.40 -8.00
N VAL A 306 18.27 -26.80 -6.83
CA VAL A 306 19.11 -26.92 -5.65
C VAL A 306 20.05 -28.10 -5.90
N SER A 307 21.16 -27.86 -6.59
CA SER A 307 22.33 -28.76 -6.55
C SER A 307 23.06 -28.51 -5.23
N GLY A 308 22.41 -28.88 -4.13
CA GLY A 308 22.97 -28.95 -2.80
C GLY A 308 23.17 -30.42 -2.46
N ASN A 309 24.41 -30.83 -2.29
CA ASN A 309 24.78 -32.18 -1.93
C ASN A 309 24.39 -32.44 -0.46
N SER A 310 23.11 -32.69 -0.19
CA SER A 310 22.61 -33.14 1.11
C SER A 310 21.95 -34.50 0.93
N LYS A 311 22.44 -35.50 1.66
CA LYS A 311 21.79 -36.81 1.82
C LYS A 311 20.28 -36.58 2.00
N GLN A 312 19.47 -37.08 1.07
CA GLN A 312 18.02 -37.10 1.21
C GLN A 312 17.70 -37.94 2.45
N ASP A 313 17.31 -37.27 3.54
CA ASP A 313 16.55 -37.92 4.60
C ASP A 313 15.26 -38.42 3.95
N LYS A 314 15.07 -39.74 3.96
CA LYS A 314 13.94 -40.42 3.33
C LYS A 314 12.62 -40.28 4.12
N ASP A 315 12.62 -39.46 5.16
CA ASP A 315 11.56 -39.38 6.18
C ASP A 315 10.83 -38.01 6.14
N GLN A 316 10.68 -37.38 4.97
CA GLN A 316 9.91 -36.15 4.80
C GLN A 316 8.82 -36.31 3.74
N VAL A 317 7.58 -35.97 4.10
CA VAL A 317 6.46 -35.81 3.16
C VAL A 317 6.86 -34.78 2.10
N PRO A 318 6.56 -35.00 0.80
CA PRO A 318 6.87 -34.03 -0.25
C PRO A 318 6.40 -32.62 0.12
N GLY A 319 7.35 -31.68 0.20
CA GLY A 319 7.06 -30.29 0.54
C GLY A 319 6.23 -29.60 -0.55
N GLY A 320 5.53 -28.53 -0.15
CA GLY A 320 4.68 -27.72 -1.01
C GLY A 320 4.91 -26.23 -0.81
N LYS A 321 4.35 -25.41 -1.70
CA LYS A 321 4.23 -23.95 -1.48
C LYS A 321 2.97 -23.68 -0.67
N TYR A 322 3.12 -23.00 0.46
CA TYR A 322 2.04 -22.64 1.37
C TYR A 322 1.99 -21.12 1.58
N ALA A 323 0.78 -20.61 1.75
CA ALA A 323 0.56 -19.23 2.17
C ALA A 323 0.63 -19.17 3.70
N VAL A 324 1.57 -18.38 4.22
CA VAL A 324 1.74 -18.17 5.66
C VAL A 324 1.43 -16.70 5.94
N PRO A 325 0.51 -16.37 6.87
CA PRO A 325 0.29 -14.99 7.26
C PRO A 325 1.61 -14.32 7.64
N SER A 326 1.88 -13.17 7.04
CA SER A 326 3.09 -12.41 7.36
C SER A 326 3.03 -11.94 8.81
N LYS A 327 4.19 -11.94 9.48
CA LYS A 327 4.31 -11.49 10.87
C LYS A 327 4.42 -9.97 10.96
N ASP A 328 4.88 -9.34 9.90
CA ASP A 328 5.13 -7.90 9.83
C ASP A 328 3.91 -7.23 9.19
N ILE A 329 2.89 -6.95 10.00
CA ILE A 329 1.71 -6.21 9.55
C ILE A 329 1.92 -4.75 9.88
N ILE A 330 2.20 -3.96 8.85
CA ILE A 330 2.25 -2.51 8.94
C ILE A 330 0.81 -1.99 8.74
N GLY A 331 0.26 -1.39 9.79
CA GLY A 331 -1.11 -0.90 9.81
C GLY A 331 -1.50 -0.46 11.22
N HIS A 332 -2.69 0.09 11.33
CA HIS A 332 -3.33 0.39 12.61
C HIS A 332 -4.80 0.01 12.51
N SER A 333 -5.38 -0.43 13.63
CA SER A 333 -6.82 -0.67 13.74
C SER A 333 -7.50 0.62 14.17
N GLY A 334 -8.56 0.99 13.47
CA GLY A 334 -9.43 2.10 13.83
C GLY A 334 -10.75 2.03 13.08
N TYR A 335 -11.71 2.81 13.55
CA TYR A 335 -13.04 2.89 12.99
C TYR A 335 -13.12 4.09 12.03
N LEU A 336 -13.58 3.83 10.82
CA LEU A 336 -13.91 4.84 9.83
C LEU A 336 -15.42 5.01 9.80
N THR A 337 -15.90 6.18 10.23
CA THR A 337 -17.31 6.56 10.18
C THR A 337 -17.54 7.48 8.98
N PHE A 338 -18.29 7.00 8.01
CA PHE A 338 -18.70 7.71 6.81
C PHE A 338 -20.14 8.23 6.95
N ALA A 339 -20.45 9.35 6.32
CA ALA A 339 -21.81 9.83 6.14
C ALA A 339 -21.95 10.77 4.93
N THR A 340 -23.18 10.99 4.50
CA THR A 340 -23.54 11.83 3.35
C THR A 340 -24.41 13.01 3.81
N LEU A 341 -24.10 14.22 3.34
CA LEU A 341 -24.97 15.39 3.46
C LEU A 341 -25.81 15.51 2.18
N ASN A 342 -27.14 15.56 2.30
CA ASN A 342 -28.06 15.65 1.17
C ASN A 342 -28.72 17.04 1.10
N GLU A 343 -28.97 17.50 -0.13
CA GLU A 343 -29.63 18.78 -0.45
C GLU A 343 -30.97 18.99 0.30
N SER A 344 -31.74 17.92 0.53
CA SER A 344 -33.07 17.98 1.14
C SER A 344 -33.12 18.23 2.66
N LYS A 345 -31.97 18.29 3.35
CA LYS A 345 -31.89 18.40 4.83
C LYS A 345 -30.93 19.51 5.31
N MET A 346 -30.69 20.50 4.45
CA MET A 346 -29.97 21.71 4.84
C MET A 346 -30.80 22.62 5.74
#